data_AF-A0A6J2UDP8-F1
#
_entry.id   AF-A0A6J2UDP8-F1
#
_cell.length_a   1.000
_cell.length_b   1.000
_cell.length_c   1.000
_cell.angle_alpha   90.00
_cell.angle_beta   90.00
_cell.angle_gamma   90.00
#
_symmetry.space_group_name_H-M   'P 1'
#
loop_
_entity.id
_entity.type
_entity.pdbx_description
1 polymer ?
#
loop_
_entity_poly.entity_id
_entity_poly.type
_entity_poly.pdbx_seq_one_letter_code
_entity_poly.pdbx_strand_id
1 'polypeptide(L)'
;MRAIVILTLLAGLAVIAQATNPPRWDPNYIVKGTLYIPYAEIAEPFYAWYDKNTKRSRIDYYGGMVKTYQLANEGYGIALKLAPVSTRDALNKETCLQVNGTAEQQVTIQSILPDAKPFSLVGTETFLGFTCDKFRLETTIGQKKNVYTLWVRYKKSPHYPASRMPIPVRYEMRGYNTLLGSHYDHYYLDYDSYEHDDIPNEVFEIDESLTCTGFPGPGTGHFATFNPMQEFIGGTDEHVDAAFHHFKRKHGVDYRTDKEHEHRKNIFRQNLRFIHSKNRGKLSYKLGVNHLADKTEEELRARRGYKSSGIYNTGKPFPYNVSQYKDQIPPNYDWRLYGAVTPVKDQSVCGSCWSFGTIGHLEGAYFLKNGGNLVRLSQQALIDCSWGYGNNGCDGGEDFRVYQWMMQVGGVPTEEEYGPYLGQDGYCHANNVTLVAPIKGFVNVTSNDSTAFKVALLKHGPISVAIDASPKTFSFYSHGVYYEPECKNDVDGLDHAVLAVGYGNINGDDYWLVKNSWSTYWGNDGYILMSARDNNCGVMTMPTYVEM
;
A
#
# COMPACT_ATOMS: atom_id res chain seq x y z
N MET A 1 -74.86 44.76 23.49
CA MET A 1 -73.41 44.94 23.29
C MET A 1 -72.81 45.27 24.65
N ARG A 2 -71.90 44.55 25.30
CA ARG A 2 -70.90 43.55 24.91
C ARG A 2 -70.73 42.58 26.09
N ALA A 3 -70.65 41.28 25.82
CA ALA A 3 -70.17 40.28 26.77
C ALA A 3 -68.63 40.32 26.78
N ILE A 4 -68.02 40.42 27.96
CA ILE A 4 -66.57 40.33 28.15
C ILE A 4 -66.27 38.87 28.48
N VAL A 5 -65.69 38.17 27.51
CA VAL A 5 -65.09 36.83 27.70
C VAL A 5 -63.66 37.06 28.15
N ILE A 6 -63.34 36.66 29.39
CA ILE A 6 -61.96 36.60 29.89
C ILE A 6 -61.39 35.25 29.44
N LEU A 7 -60.49 35.28 28.46
CA LEU A 7 -59.72 34.13 28.02
C LEU A 7 -58.48 34.01 28.93
N THR A 8 -58.44 33.01 29.80
CA THR A 8 -57.25 32.62 30.55
C THR A 8 -56.31 31.81 29.67
N LEU A 9 -55.26 32.44 29.15
CA LEU A 9 -54.16 31.74 28.48
C LEU A 9 -53.22 31.12 29.54
N LEU A 10 -53.35 29.81 29.75
CA LEU A 10 -52.33 29.00 30.42
C LEU A 10 -51.16 28.80 29.47
N ALA A 11 -50.14 29.67 29.57
CA ALA A 11 -48.86 29.44 28.93
C ALA A 11 -48.12 28.33 29.70
N GLY A 12 -48.21 27.11 29.19
CA GLY A 12 -47.32 26.02 29.57
C GLY A 12 -45.90 26.38 29.16
N LEU A 13 -45.08 26.78 30.12
CA LEU A 13 -43.62 26.79 30.00
C LEU A 13 -43.17 25.34 29.80
N ALA A 14 -43.03 24.92 28.54
CA ALA A 14 -42.22 23.76 28.20
C ALA A 14 -40.78 24.10 28.57
N VAL A 15 -40.36 23.62 29.74
CA VAL A 15 -38.96 23.56 30.15
C VAL A 15 -38.26 22.71 29.10
N ILE A 16 -37.52 23.36 28.18
CA ILE A 16 -36.54 22.70 27.33
C ILE A 16 -35.43 22.24 28.28
N ALA A 17 -35.55 21.01 28.81
CA ALA A 17 -34.51 20.36 29.58
C ALA A 17 -33.30 20.14 28.65
N GLN A 18 -32.30 21.01 28.77
CA GLN A 18 -31.03 20.81 29.46
C GLN A 18 -30.03 19.97 28.67
N ALA A 19 -28.91 20.62 28.32
CA ALA A 19 -27.69 19.96 27.87
C ALA A 19 -27.38 18.76 28.78
N THR A 20 -27.41 17.55 28.22
CA THR A 20 -26.91 16.37 28.93
C THR A 20 -25.39 16.45 28.96
N ASN A 21 -24.80 16.02 30.09
CA ASN A 21 -23.35 15.93 30.19
C ASN A 21 -22.81 14.90 29.18
N PRO A 22 -21.62 15.11 28.60
CA PRO A 22 -20.99 14.11 27.75
C PRO A 22 -20.81 12.77 28.47
N PRO A 23 -20.78 11.65 27.72
CA PRO A 23 -20.65 10.33 28.30
C PRO A 23 -19.32 10.22 29.05
N ARG A 24 -19.34 9.51 30.19
CA ARG A 24 -18.14 9.16 30.93
C ARG A 24 -17.87 7.68 30.75
N TRP A 25 -16.77 7.35 30.10
CA TRP A 25 -16.33 5.96 29.94
C TRP A 25 -15.88 5.36 31.26
N ASP A 26 -16.07 4.04 31.38
CA ASP A 26 -15.53 3.29 32.50
C ASP A 26 -14.00 3.32 32.48
N PRO A 27 -13.34 3.31 33.65
CA PRO A 27 -11.88 3.29 33.72
C PRO A 27 -11.29 1.99 33.17
N ASN A 28 -12.07 0.90 33.13
CA ASN A 28 -11.68 -0.37 32.55
C ASN A 28 -12.78 -0.83 31.60
N TYR A 29 -12.39 -1.29 30.41
CA TYR A 29 -13.34 -1.79 29.44
C TYR A 29 -12.70 -2.74 28.43
N ILE A 30 -13.56 -3.54 27.83
CA ILE A 30 -13.27 -4.46 26.74
C ILE A 30 -14.17 -4.07 25.56
N VAL A 31 -13.59 -3.92 24.37
CA VAL A 31 -14.34 -3.38 23.22
C VAL A 31 -13.87 -3.98 21.91
N LYS A 32 -14.82 -4.37 21.07
CA LYS A 32 -14.58 -4.82 19.69
C LYS A 32 -15.15 -3.82 18.72
N GLY A 33 -14.50 -3.68 17.58
CA GLY A 33 -14.97 -2.78 16.56
C GLY A 33 -14.12 -2.83 15.30
N THR A 34 -14.40 -1.90 14.40
CA THR A 34 -13.65 -1.77 13.14
C THR A 34 -13.33 -0.29 12.88
N LEU A 35 -12.06 0.00 12.61
CA LEU A 35 -11.61 1.29 12.10
C LEU A 35 -11.77 1.31 10.59
N TYR A 36 -12.43 2.34 10.07
CA TYR A 36 -12.60 2.60 8.66
C TYR A 36 -11.88 3.87 8.26
N ILE A 37 -11.11 3.81 7.17
CA ILE A 37 -10.46 4.96 6.54
C ILE A 37 -10.85 4.95 5.06
N PRO A 38 -12.01 5.52 4.69
CA PRO A 38 -12.59 5.34 3.36
C PRO A 38 -11.67 5.74 2.22
N TYR A 39 -10.94 6.86 2.35
CA TYR A 39 -10.02 7.34 1.31
C TYR A 39 -8.77 6.46 1.13
N ALA A 40 -8.48 5.58 2.08
CA ALA A 40 -7.42 4.60 1.99
C ALA A 40 -7.97 3.18 1.80
N GLU A 41 -9.29 3.01 1.66
CA GLU A 41 -9.98 1.72 1.54
C GLU A 41 -9.61 0.73 2.66
N ILE A 42 -9.37 1.25 3.87
CA ILE A 42 -9.02 0.43 5.03
C ILE A 42 -10.29 0.11 5.81
N ALA A 43 -10.47 -1.18 6.10
CA ALA A 43 -11.30 -1.69 7.18
C ALA A 43 -10.42 -2.55 8.10
N GLU A 44 -10.22 -2.10 9.33
CA GLU A 44 -9.29 -2.69 10.27
C GLU A 44 -10.01 -3.10 11.56
N PRO A 45 -10.39 -4.38 11.69
CA PRO A 45 -11.05 -4.87 12.90
C PRO A 45 -10.06 -4.92 14.06
N PHE A 46 -10.54 -4.53 15.23
CA PHE A 46 -9.77 -4.51 16.48
C PHE A 46 -10.54 -5.16 17.62
N TYR A 47 -9.79 -5.69 18.59
CA TYR A 47 -10.27 -6.10 19.89
C TYR A 47 -9.35 -5.50 20.95
N ALA A 48 -9.88 -4.65 21.82
CA ALA A 48 -9.11 -3.84 22.74
C ALA A 48 -9.49 -4.08 24.20
N TRP A 49 -8.47 -4.07 25.05
CA TRP A 49 -8.55 -4.11 26.51
C TRP A 49 -7.85 -2.88 27.05
N TYR A 50 -8.55 -2.13 27.89
CA TYR A 50 -8.01 -0.93 28.52
C TYR A 50 -8.26 -1.03 30.01
N ASP A 51 -7.17 -1.05 30.80
CA ASP A 51 -7.21 -1.09 32.25
C ASP A 51 -6.43 0.11 32.79
N LYS A 52 -7.18 1.15 33.17
CA LYS A 52 -6.59 2.36 33.76
C LYS A 52 -6.06 2.11 35.17
N ASN A 53 -6.68 1.21 35.92
CA ASN A 53 -6.33 0.95 37.31
C ASN A 53 -4.94 0.33 37.42
N THR A 54 -4.63 -0.60 36.53
CA THR A 54 -3.32 -1.26 36.47
C THR A 54 -2.39 -0.65 35.43
N LYS A 55 -2.81 0.40 34.73
CA LYS A 55 -2.04 1.10 33.69
C LYS A 55 -1.55 0.18 32.56
N ARG A 56 -2.44 -0.67 32.07
CA ARG A 56 -2.15 -1.59 30.95
C ARG A 56 -3.21 -1.47 29.86
N SER A 57 -2.79 -1.56 28.61
CA SER A 57 -3.71 -1.70 27.48
C SER A 57 -3.15 -2.67 26.45
N ARG A 58 -4.06 -3.35 25.75
CA ARG A 58 -3.76 -4.25 24.65
C ARG A 58 -4.75 -4.01 23.52
N ILE A 59 -4.27 -4.03 22.28
CA ILE A 59 -5.12 -4.02 21.10
C ILE A 59 -4.68 -5.12 20.15
N ASP A 60 -5.61 -5.99 19.81
CA ASP A 60 -5.46 -7.07 18.85
C ASP A 60 -6.10 -6.64 17.54
N TYR A 61 -5.33 -6.67 16.46
CA TYR A 61 -5.77 -6.35 15.11
C TYR A 61 -5.96 -7.63 14.30
N TYR A 62 -6.94 -7.64 13.39
CA TYR A 62 -7.18 -8.76 12.46
C TYR A 62 -7.26 -10.13 13.16
N GLY A 63 -8.01 -10.20 14.26
CA GLY A 63 -8.21 -11.46 15.00
C GLY A 63 -6.98 -11.91 15.81
N GLY A 64 -6.18 -10.98 16.31
CA GLY A 64 -4.99 -11.27 17.13
C GLY A 64 -3.72 -11.52 16.31
N MET A 65 -3.77 -11.25 15.01
CA MET A 65 -2.63 -11.38 14.11
C MET A 65 -1.50 -10.41 14.44
N VAL A 66 -1.86 -9.18 14.80
CA VAL A 66 -0.93 -8.21 15.40
C VAL A 66 -1.49 -7.78 16.73
N LYS A 67 -0.64 -7.80 17.76
CA LYS A 67 -1.03 -7.41 19.11
C LYS A 67 -0.09 -6.29 19.56
N THR A 68 -0.66 -5.19 20.02
CA THR A 68 0.11 -4.08 20.61
C THR A 68 -0.21 -3.99 22.09
N TYR A 69 0.82 -3.86 22.91
CA TYR A 69 0.70 -3.69 24.35
C TYR A 69 1.32 -2.35 24.75
N GLN A 70 0.65 -1.63 25.64
CA GLN A 70 1.22 -0.47 26.33
C GLN A 70 1.13 -0.75 27.83
N LEU A 71 2.28 -1.08 28.42
CA LEU A 71 2.43 -1.45 29.82
C LEU A 71 3.10 -0.28 30.54
N ALA A 72 2.29 0.57 31.17
CA ALA A 72 2.73 1.81 31.83
C ALA A 72 2.77 1.67 33.36
N ASN A 73 2.77 0.44 33.86
CA ASN A 73 2.75 0.09 35.28
C ASN A 73 4.12 0.23 35.98
N GLU A 74 5.22 0.18 35.23
CA GLU A 74 6.58 0.20 35.79
C GLU A 74 7.53 1.12 35.00
N GLY A 75 8.47 1.75 35.72
CA GLY A 75 9.48 2.62 35.13
C GLY A 75 8.90 3.75 34.26
N TYR A 76 9.42 3.90 33.05
CA TYR A 76 8.89 4.80 32.01
C TYR A 76 7.91 4.10 31.06
N GLY A 77 7.50 2.86 31.39
CA GLY A 77 6.62 2.01 30.62
C GLY A 77 7.30 1.31 29.43
N ILE A 78 6.62 0.30 28.90
CA ILE A 78 7.09 -0.55 27.80
C ILE A 78 5.98 -0.68 26.75
N ALA A 79 6.33 -0.46 25.49
CA ALA A 79 5.48 -0.73 24.35
C ALA A 79 5.96 -1.99 23.64
N LEU A 80 5.05 -2.94 23.42
CA LEU A 80 5.34 -4.22 22.79
C LEU A 80 4.47 -4.42 21.57
N LYS A 81 5.03 -5.09 20.56
CA LYS A 81 4.33 -5.47 19.35
C LYS A 81 4.65 -6.93 19.02
N LEU A 82 3.62 -7.76 19.03
CA LEU A 82 3.66 -9.12 18.50
C LEU A 82 3.14 -9.09 17.07
N ALA A 83 3.94 -9.58 16.12
CA ALA A 83 3.54 -9.64 14.73
C ALA A 83 4.23 -10.80 13.98
N PRO A 84 3.59 -11.38 12.95
CA PRO A 84 4.26 -12.31 12.05
C PRO A 84 5.28 -11.55 11.18
N VAL A 85 6.53 -11.97 11.26
CA VAL A 85 7.63 -11.43 10.47
C VAL A 85 8.15 -12.54 9.55
N SER A 86 8.24 -12.20 8.26
CA SER A 86 8.87 -13.03 7.25
C SER A 86 10.28 -12.52 7.01
N THR A 87 11.25 -13.40 7.15
CA THR A 87 12.65 -13.18 6.79
C THR A 87 13.01 -14.11 5.64
N ARG A 88 14.23 -13.98 5.10
CA ARG A 88 14.74 -14.93 4.11
C ARG A 88 14.64 -16.39 4.61
N ASP A 89 14.84 -16.61 5.91
CA ASP A 89 15.03 -17.94 6.49
C ASP A 89 13.78 -18.45 7.25
N ALA A 90 12.74 -17.63 7.41
CA ALA A 90 11.50 -18.02 8.10
C ALA A 90 10.29 -17.19 7.62
N LEU A 91 9.18 -17.83 7.28
CA LEU A 91 7.94 -17.17 6.86
C LEU A 91 6.97 -16.99 8.04
N ASN A 92 6.41 -15.79 8.22
CA ASN A 92 5.37 -15.47 9.20
C ASN A 92 5.70 -15.90 10.64
N LYS A 93 6.97 -15.90 11.03
CA LYS A 93 7.39 -16.25 12.39
C LYS A 93 6.87 -15.19 13.36
N GLU A 94 6.12 -15.61 14.38
CA GLU A 94 5.70 -14.71 15.44
C GLU A 94 6.93 -14.10 16.12
N THR A 95 6.98 -12.78 16.15
CA THR A 95 8.13 -12.02 16.64
C THR A 95 7.64 -11.00 17.65
N CYS A 96 8.34 -10.91 18.79
CA CYS A 96 8.14 -9.86 19.77
C CYS A 96 9.13 -8.71 19.54
N LEU A 97 8.59 -7.52 19.33
CA LEU A 97 9.33 -6.27 19.24
C LEU A 97 9.03 -5.40 20.46
N GLN A 98 10.06 -4.73 20.98
CA GLN A 98 9.97 -3.94 22.21
C GLN A 98 10.58 -2.54 22.05
N VAL A 99 9.90 -1.55 22.62
CA VAL A 99 10.38 -0.18 22.80
C VAL A 99 10.14 0.21 24.25
N ASN A 100 11.20 0.62 24.94
CA ASN A 100 11.11 1.13 26.31
C ASN A 100 10.89 2.64 26.29
N GLY A 101 10.03 3.14 27.18
CA GLY A 101 9.89 4.57 27.40
C GLY A 101 11.14 5.19 28.01
N THR A 102 11.26 6.50 27.89
CA THR A 102 12.31 7.30 28.52
C THR A 102 11.71 8.37 29.44
N ALA A 103 12.56 9.11 30.15
CA ALA A 103 12.10 10.23 30.98
C ALA A 103 11.39 11.31 30.14
N GLU A 104 11.86 11.52 28.91
CA GLU A 104 11.33 12.50 27.96
C GLU A 104 10.09 11.99 27.24
N GLN A 105 10.01 10.67 27.00
CA GLN A 105 8.93 10.05 26.24
C GLN A 105 8.46 8.76 26.92
N GLN A 106 7.57 8.92 27.90
CA GLN A 106 6.97 7.81 28.64
C GLN A 106 5.94 7.06 27.78
N VAL A 107 5.83 5.75 27.96
CA VAL A 107 4.76 4.95 27.37
C VAL A 107 3.48 5.17 28.17
N THR A 108 2.41 5.56 27.48
CA THR A 108 1.06 5.70 28.06
C THR A 108 0.14 4.60 27.53
N ILE A 109 -0.85 4.20 28.34
CA ILE A 109 -1.92 3.30 27.88
C ILE A 109 -2.71 3.89 26.72
N GLN A 110 -3.13 3.03 25.79
CA GLN A 110 -3.89 3.39 24.60
C GLN A 110 -5.39 3.17 24.80
N SER A 111 -6.15 4.28 24.87
CA SER A 111 -7.61 4.24 24.75
C SER A 111 -8.03 4.04 23.28
N ILE A 112 -9.13 3.34 23.07
CA ILE A 112 -9.81 3.22 21.76
C ILE A 112 -11.07 4.09 21.70
N LEU A 113 -11.42 4.72 22.84
CA LEU A 113 -12.53 5.67 22.97
C LEU A 113 -11.97 7.10 23.11
N PRO A 114 -12.55 8.09 22.42
CA PRO A 114 -12.11 9.48 22.55
C PRO A 114 -12.42 10.05 23.95
N ASP A 115 -11.65 11.05 24.40
CA ASP A 115 -12.08 11.85 25.54
C ASP A 115 -13.38 12.58 25.15
N ALA A 116 -14.47 12.21 25.82
CA ALA A 116 -15.79 12.74 25.53
C ALA A 116 -16.06 14.11 26.20
N LYS A 117 -15.26 14.50 27.21
CA LYS A 117 -15.44 15.78 27.92
C LYS A 117 -15.57 17.02 27.01
N PRO A 118 -14.77 17.20 25.94
CA PRO A 118 -14.87 18.37 25.07
C PRO A 118 -16.08 18.34 24.12
N PHE A 119 -16.83 17.24 24.04
CA PHE A 119 -17.96 17.15 23.14
C PHE A 119 -19.21 17.84 23.70
N SER A 120 -20.09 18.28 22.81
CA SER A 120 -21.39 18.86 23.17
C SER A 120 -22.53 18.02 22.58
N LEU A 121 -23.61 17.79 23.33
CA LEU A 121 -24.81 17.14 22.79
C LEU A 121 -25.41 18.03 21.70
N VAL A 122 -25.62 17.46 20.51
CA VAL A 122 -26.31 18.15 19.40
C VAL A 122 -27.72 17.63 19.15
N GLY A 123 -28.06 16.45 19.66
CA GLY A 123 -29.41 15.90 19.59
C GLY A 123 -29.44 14.39 19.78
N THR A 124 -30.62 13.79 19.63
CA THR A 124 -30.81 12.34 19.66
C THR A 124 -31.35 11.91 18.30
N GLU A 125 -30.79 10.85 17.71
CA GLU A 125 -31.22 10.32 16.41
C GLU A 125 -31.15 8.79 16.37
N THR A 126 -31.89 8.17 15.45
CA THR A 126 -31.72 6.75 15.15
C THR A 126 -30.51 6.57 14.24
N PHE A 127 -29.50 5.85 14.70
CA PHE A 127 -28.27 5.59 13.99
C PHE A 127 -27.88 4.11 14.10
N LEU A 128 -27.59 3.45 12.98
CA LEU A 128 -27.30 2.00 12.90
C LEU A 128 -28.32 1.12 13.64
N GLY A 129 -29.60 1.49 13.58
CA GLY A 129 -30.69 0.76 14.26
C GLY A 129 -30.83 1.03 15.76
N PHE A 130 -30.02 1.91 16.34
CA PHE A 130 -30.08 2.29 17.76
C PHE A 130 -30.53 3.75 17.93
N THR A 131 -31.35 4.02 18.95
CA THR A 131 -31.57 5.39 19.42
C THR A 131 -30.30 5.88 20.14
N CYS A 132 -29.63 6.87 19.55
CA CYS A 132 -28.34 7.38 20.01
C CYS A 132 -28.41 8.86 20.35
N ASP A 133 -27.77 9.25 21.45
CA ASP A 133 -27.37 10.63 21.65
C ASP A 133 -26.15 10.92 20.77
N LYS A 134 -26.23 12.03 20.05
CA LYS A 134 -25.22 12.51 19.12
C LYS A 134 -24.47 13.66 19.76
N PHE A 135 -23.17 13.47 19.92
CA PHE A 135 -22.25 14.44 20.48
C PHE A 135 -21.32 14.95 19.38
N ARG A 136 -20.96 16.24 19.42
CA ARG A 136 -20.06 16.86 18.43
C ARG A 136 -18.97 17.68 19.10
N LEU A 137 -17.77 17.61 18.52
CA LEU A 137 -16.62 18.45 18.83
C LEU A 137 -16.09 19.02 17.51
N GLU A 138 -15.90 20.34 17.45
CA GLU A 138 -15.25 21.00 16.32
C GLU A 138 -13.93 21.59 16.78
N THR A 139 -12.85 21.31 16.07
CA THR A 139 -11.54 21.92 16.31
C THR A 139 -11.05 22.58 15.03
N THR A 140 -10.30 23.67 15.16
CA THR A 140 -9.68 24.35 14.02
C THR A 140 -8.21 24.60 14.34
N ILE A 141 -7.32 24.03 13.53
CA ILE A 141 -5.87 24.17 13.65
C ILE A 141 -5.35 24.72 12.33
N GLY A 142 -4.94 25.99 12.32
CA GLY A 142 -4.57 26.69 11.09
C GLY A 142 -5.71 26.66 10.08
N GLN A 143 -5.47 26.09 8.90
CA GLN A 143 -6.45 25.99 7.81
C GLN A 143 -7.35 24.74 7.89
N LYS A 144 -7.11 23.86 8.87
CA LYS A 144 -7.80 22.58 9.04
C LYS A 144 -8.92 22.70 10.06
N LYS A 145 -10.14 22.43 9.63
CA LYS A 145 -11.32 22.27 10.48
C LYS A 145 -11.65 20.79 10.61
N ASN A 146 -11.61 20.26 11.84
CA ASN A 146 -11.97 18.87 12.13
C ASN A 146 -13.30 18.84 12.87
N VAL A 147 -14.24 18.06 12.34
CA VAL A 147 -15.53 17.79 12.98
C VAL A 147 -15.53 16.35 13.45
N TYR A 148 -15.56 16.17 14.77
CA TYR A 148 -15.68 14.88 15.42
C TYR A 148 -17.13 14.67 15.84
N THR A 149 -17.69 13.52 15.53
CA THR A 149 -19.05 13.14 15.94
C THR A 149 -19.00 11.79 16.66
N LEU A 150 -19.66 11.72 17.81
CA LEU A 150 -19.73 10.54 18.65
C LEU A 150 -21.20 10.16 18.85
N TRP A 151 -21.57 8.94 18.49
CA TRP A 151 -22.89 8.37 18.74
C TRP A 151 -22.82 7.42 19.93
N VAL A 152 -23.66 7.66 20.92
CA VAL A 152 -23.71 6.87 22.15
C VAL A 152 -25.14 6.44 22.43
N ARG A 153 -25.32 5.15 22.67
CA ARG A 153 -26.57 4.61 23.20
C ARG A 153 -26.42 4.33 24.68
N TYR A 154 -27.53 4.11 25.38
CA TYR A 154 -27.50 3.87 26.82
C TYR A 154 -28.20 2.56 27.18
N LYS A 155 -27.58 1.81 28.09
CA LYS A 155 -28.20 0.67 28.75
C LYS A 155 -28.44 1.02 30.22
N LYS A 156 -29.55 0.56 30.80
CA LYS A 156 -29.78 0.68 32.24
C LYS A 156 -28.73 -0.17 32.98
N SER A 157 -28.06 0.40 33.97
CA SER A 157 -27.16 -0.39 34.82
C SER A 157 -27.99 -1.41 35.62
N PRO A 158 -27.62 -2.71 35.59
CA PRO A 158 -28.32 -3.73 36.38
C PRO A 158 -28.10 -3.56 37.89
N HIS A 159 -26.99 -2.92 38.30
CA HIS A 159 -26.67 -2.68 39.72
C HIS A 159 -27.14 -1.33 40.23
N TYR A 160 -27.29 -0.33 39.34
CA TYR A 160 -27.73 1.02 39.69
C TYR A 160 -28.83 1.48 38.73
N PRO A 161 -30.11 1.20 38.99
CA PRO A 161 -31.21 1.47 38.06
C PRO A 161 -31.38 2.95 37.65
N ALA A 162 -30.85 3.88 38.45
CA ALA A 162 -30.82 5.31 38.17
C ALA A 162 -29.65 5.75 37.28
N SER A 163 -28.63 4.90 37.11
CA SER A 163 -27.46 5.14 36.27
C SER A 163 -27.67 4.53 34.87
N ARG A 164 -27.47 5.37 33.85
CA ARG A 164 -27.43 4.94 32.45
C ARG A 164 -25.98 4.77 32.04
N MET A 165 -25.63 3.57 31.60
CA MET A 165 -24.29 3.24 31.14
C MET A 165 -24.15 3.62 29.67
N PRO A 166 -23.18 4.49 29.31
CA PRO A 166 -22.94 4.84 27.92
C PRO A 166 -22.30 3.66 27.18
N ILE A 167 -22.80 3.38 25.98
CA ILE A 167 -22.25 2.37 25.07
C ILE A 167 -21.92 3.10 23.76
N PRO A 168 -20.64 3.14 23.35
CA PRO A 168 -20.26 3.77 22.10
C PRO A 168 -20.86 2.99 20.92
N VAL A 169 -21.31 3.71 19.89
CA VAL A 169 -21.84 3.12 18.65
C VAL A 169 -20.93 3.45 17.47
N ARG A 170 -20.60 4.74 17.30
CA ARG A 170 -19.62 5.20 16.31
C ARG A 170 -18.88 6.43 16.82
N TYR A 171 -17.61 6.53 16.45
CA TYR A 171 -16.84 7.78 16.50
C TYR A 171 -16.34 8.11 15.10
N GLU A 172 -16.65 9.31 14.59
CA GLU A 172 -16.31 9.74 13.22
C GLU A 172 -15.54 11.06 13.27
N MET A 173 -14.47 11.16 12.47
CA MET A 173 -13.76 12.41 12.20
C MET A 173 -13.91 12.77 10.73
N ARG A 174 -14.31 14.02 10.45
CA ARG A 174 -14.28 14.62 9.11
C ARG A 174 -13.44 15.89 9.13
N GLY A 175 -12.35 15.86 8.38
CA GLY A 175 -11.44 16.98 8.19
C GLY A 175 -11.79 17.76 6.93
N TYR A 176 -11.82 19.09 7.04
CA TYR A 176 -11.93 20.02 5.93
C TYR A 176 -10.74 21.00 5.94
N ASN A 177 -10.08 21.18 4.81
CA ASN A 177 -8.94 22.09 4.70
C ASN A 177 -9.34 23.27 3.82
N THR A 178 -9.45 24.44 4.42
CA THR A 178 -9.84 25.68 3.74
C THR A 178 -8.80 26.12 2.69
N LEU A 179 -7.52 25.78 2.84
CA LEU A 179 -6.48 26.03 1.83
C LEU A 179 -6.68 25.18 0.56
N LEU A 180 -7.17 23.95 0.73
CA LEU A 180 -7.46 23.04 -0.37
C LEU A 180 -8.87 23.25 -0.93
N GLY A 181 -9.78 23.84 -0.13
CA GLY A 181 -11.20 23.98 -0.46
C GLY A 181 -11.96 22.65 -0.43
N SER A 182 -11.39 21.60 0.16
CA SER A 182 -11.91 20.23 0.11
C SER A 182 -11.74 19.47 1.42
N HIS A 183 -12.44 18.34 1.54
CA HIS A 183 -12.17 17.37 2.59
C HIS A 183 -10.77 16.79 2.41
N TYR A 184 -10.04 16.69 3.52
CA TYR A 184 -8.66 16.18 3.50
C TYR A 184 -8.53 14.87 4.30
N ASP A 185 -9.41 14.62 5.26
CA ASP A 185 -9.33 13.42 6.06
C ASP A 185 -10.73 12.94 6.48
N HIS A 186 -10.90 11.63 6.54
CA HIS A 186 -12.14 10.98 6.97
C HIS A 186 -11.79 9.60 7.51
N TYR A 187 -12.16 9.36 8.77
CA TYR A 187 -12.13 8.03 9.36
C TYR A 187 -13.25 7.89 10.37
N TYR A 188 -13.63 6.66 10.67
CA TYR A 188 -14.56 6.37 11.75
C TYR A 188 -14.31 4.99 12.36
N LEU A 189 -14.66 4.86 13.63
CA LEU A 189 -14.66 3.61 14.35
C LEU A 189 -16.11 3.20 14.61
N ASP A 190 -16.47 2.01 14.16
CA ASP A 190 -17.69 1.33 14.58
C ASP A 190 -17.39 0.42 15.76
N TYR A 191 -18.24 0.46 16.77
CA TYR A 191 -18.09 -0.35 17.98
C TYR A 191 -19.16 -1.43 18.00
N ASP A 192 -18.72 -2.68 17.89
CA ASP A 192 -19.59 -3.86 17.81
C ASP A 192 -19.97 -4.36 19.20
N SER A 193 -19.06 -4.29 20.16
CA SER A 193 -19.29 -4.65 21.56
C SER A 193 -18.54 -3.74 22.51
N TYR A 194 -19.11 -3.52 23.70
CA TYR A 194 -18.50 -2.77 24.81
C TYR A 194 -18.93 -3.42 26.13
N GLU A 195 -17.95 -3.82 26.91
CA GLU A 195 -18.08 -4.50 28.20
C GLU A 195 -17.19 -3.76 29.22
N HIS A 196 -17.58 -3.78 30.49
CA HIS A 196 -16.88 -3.08 31.58
C HIS A 196 -16.46 -4.06 32.70
N ASP A 197 -16.25 -5.32 32.31
CA ASP A 197 -15.87 -6.39 33.22
C ASP A 197 -14.41 -6.24 33.66
N ASP A 198 -14.06 -6.87 34.79
CA ASP A 198 -12.68 -6.96 35.23
C ASP A 198 -11.85 -7.73 34.20
N ILE A 199 -10.68 -7.19 33.87
CA ILE A 199 -9.80 -7.76 32.86
C ILE A 199 -8.80 -8.71 33.55
N PRO A 200 -8.80 -10.01 33.22
CA PRO A 200 -7.84 -10.95 33.79
C PRO A 200 -6.39 -10.53 33.48
N ASN A 201 -5.47 -10.75 34.43
CA ASN A 201 -4.06 -10.40 34.25
C ASN A 201 -3.43 -11.10 33.04
N GLU A 202 -3.84 -12.35 32.78
CA GLU A 202 -3.43 -13.18 31.65
C GLU A 202 -3.58 -12.49 30.28
N VAL A 203 -4.51 -11.53 30.16
CA VAL A 203 -4.71 -10.75 28.92
C VAL A 203 -3.47 -9.93 28.56
N PHE A 204 -2.72 -9.47 29.56
CA PHE A 204 -1.54 -8.63 29.39
C PHE A 204 -0.23 -9.40 29.48
N GLU A 205 -0.29 -10.70 29.78
CA GLU A 205 0.87 -11.59 29.79
C GLU A 205 1.33 -11.91 28.36
N ILE A 206 2.64 -12.09 28.22
CA ILE A 206 3.29 -12.45 26.96
C ILE A 206 3.95 -13.80 27.18
N ASP A 207 3.86 -14.66 26.17
CA ASP A 207 4.46 -15.98 26.18
C ASP A 207 5.96 -15.89 26.55
N GLU A 208 6.34 -16.53 27.66
CA GLU A 208 7.71 -16.52 28.20
C GLU A 208 8.74 -17.12 27.21
N SER A 209 8.28 -17.92 26.24
CA SER A 209 9.15 -18.45 25.19
C SER A 209 9.55 -17.41 24.13
N LEU A 210 8.85 -16.28 24.06
CA LEU A 210 9.15 -15.19 23.13
C LEU A 210 10.21 -14.26 23.72
N THR A 211 11.38 -14.22 23.09
CA THR A 211 12.39 -13.19 23.39
C THR A 211 12.04 -11.90 22.64
N CYS A 212 11.69 -10.85 23.38
CA CYS A 212 11.43 -9.53 22.81
C CYS A 212 12.74 -8.82 22.44
N THR A 213 12.80 -8.31 21.21
CA THR A 213 14.00 -7.63 20.69
C THR A 213 13.69 -6.19 20.33
N GLY A 214 14.72 -5.34 20.33
CA GLY A 214 14.62 -4.00 19.77
C GLY A 214 14.33 -4.05 18.27
N PHE A 215 13.74 -2.99 17.72
CA PHE A 215 13.41 -2.95 16.30
C PHE A 215 14.69 -2.94 15.43
N PRO A 216 14.84 -3.86 14.45
CA PRO A 216 16.00 -3.87 13.56
C PRO A 216 15.86 -2.78 12.48
N GLY A 217 16.61 -1.69 12.61
CA GLY A 217 16.75 -0.66 11.56
C GLY A 217 16.72 0.79 12.08
N PRO A 218 17.23 1.77 11.31
CA PRO A 218 17.21 3.18 11.70
C PRO A 218 15.82 3.80 11.52
N GLY A 219 15.33 4.55 12.51
CA GLY A 219 14.10 5.35 12.37
C GLY A 219 13.55 5.91 13.69
N THR A 220 12.70 6.94 13.60
CA THR A 220 11.93 7.51 14.73
C THR A 220 10.43 7.16 14.64
N GLY A 221 9.99 6.47 13.59
CA GLY A 221 8.58 6.11 13.34
C GLY A 221 8.05 4.95 14.18
N HIS A 222 8.84 4.40 15.11
CA HIS A 222 8.50 3.19 15.85
C HIS A 222 7.25 3.36 16.72
N PHE A 223 7.10 4.50 17.42
CA PHE A 223 5.94 4.76 18.27
C PHE A 223 4.60 4.66 17.50
N ALA A 224 4.52 5.16 16.27
CA ALA A 224 3.30 5.10 15.46
C ALA A 224 2.95 3.67 15.02
N THR A 225 3.94 2.80 14.83
CA THR A 225 3.69 1.40 14.45
C THR A 225 3.41 0.47 15.63
N PHE A 226 3.79 0.89 16.85
CA PHE A 226 3.50 0.21 18.11
C PHE A 226 2.19 0.67 18.74
N ASN A 227 1.71 1.85 18.33
CA ASN A 227 0.46 2.41 18.82
C ASN A 227 -0.31 3.10 17.68
N PRO A 228 -0.78 2.35 16.67
CA PRO A 228 -1.38 2.93 15.48
C PRO A 228 -2.71 3.62 15.78
N MET A 229 -3.40 3.24 16.86
CA MET A 229 -4.68 3.83 17.22
C MET A 229 -4.56 5.26 17.78
N GLN A 230 -3.39 5.62 18.30
CA GLN A 230 -3.15 6.96 18.86
C GLN A 230 -3.36 8.08 17.83
N GLU A 231 -3.11 7.81 16.55
CA GLU A 231 -3.40 8.77 15.47
C GLU A 231 -4.88 9.16 15.43
N PHE A 232 -5.78 8.18 15.57
CA PHE A 232 -7.22 8.38 15.35
C PHE A 232 -7.95 8.87 16.61
N ILE A 233 -7.47 8.48 17.78
CA ILE A 233 -8.11 8.78 19.08
C ILE A 233 -7.39 9.91 19.83
N GLY A 234 -6.06 10.02 19.70
CA GLY A 234 -5.22 10.96 20.44
C GLY A 234 -5.11 12.36 19.83
N GLY A 235 -5.46 12.52 18.55
CA GLY A 235 -5.51 13.83 17.88
C GLY A 235 -4.14 14.45 17.56
N THR A 236 -3.06 13.66 17.51
CA THR A 236 -1.69 14.15 17.24
C THR A 236 -1.19 13.75 15.85
N ASP A 237 -0.79 14.73 15.05
CA ASP A 237 -0.22 14.52 13.71
C ASP A 237 1.32 14.37 13.71
N GLU A 238 1.98 14.48 14.86
CA GLU A 238 3.45 14.58 14.99
C GLU A 238 4.22 13.47 14.28
N HIS A 239 3.73 12.23 14.36
CA HIS A 239 4.38 11.09 13.72
C HIS A 239 4.29 11.16 12.19
N VAL A 240 3.16 11.65 11.63
CA VAL A 240 2.99 11.86 10.19
C VAL A 240 3.95 12.96 9.74
N ASP A 241 4.07 14.03 10.52
CA ASP A 241 4.95 15.15 10.24
C ASP A 241 6.42 14.71 10.21
N ALA A 242 6.84 13.93 11.20
CA ALA A 242 8.17 13.35 11.25
C ALA A 242 8.43 12.40 10.07
N ALA A 243 7.49 11.52 9.75
CA ALA A 243 7.59 10.59 8.64
C ALA A 243 7.66 11.31 7.29
N PHE A 244 6.84 12.34 7.08
CA PHE A 244 6.83 13.13 5.85
C PHE A 244 8.11 13.95 5.70
N HIS A 245 8.63 14.53 6.80
CA HIS A 245 9.91 15.21 6.79
C HIS A 245 11.03 14.23 6.39
N HIS A 246 11.07 13.03 6.97
CA HIS A 246 12.04 12.00 6.59
C HIS A 246 11.91 11.62 5.12
N PHE A 247 10.68 11.41 4.63
CA PHE A 247 10.40 11.15 3.21
C PHE A 247 10.96 12.24 2.30
N LYS A 248 10.66 13.52 2.58
CA LYS A 248 11.17 14.66 1.81
C LYS A 248 12.70 14.66 1.75
N ARG A 249 13.38 14.45 2.88
CA ARG A 249 14.86 14.40 2.94
C ARG A 249 15.42 13.21 2.18
N LYS A 250 14.85 12.02 2.35
CA LYS A 250 15.33 10.78 1.73
C LYS A 250 15.21 10.83 0.19
N HIS A 251 14.14 11.43 -0.32
CA HIS A 251 13.85 11.47 -1.75
C HIS A 251 14.15 12.82 -2.41
N GLY A 252 14.72 13.78 -1.68
CA GLY A 252 15.09 15.10 -2.20
C GLY A 252 13.89 15.91 -2.72
N VAL A 253 12.69 15.71 -2.15
CA VAL A 253 11.46 16.34 -2.63
C VAL A 253 11.24 17.67 -1.91
N ASP A 254 10.97 18.72 -2.67
CA ASP A 254 10.50 20.01 -2.14
C ASP A 254 9.34 20.56 -2.97
N TYR A 255 8.39 21.22 -2.29
CA TYR A 255 7.14 21.66 -2.90
C TYR A 255 7.11 23.18 -2.98
N ARG A 256 6.80 23.71 -4.17
CA ARG A 256 6.88 25.14 -4.48
C ARG A 256 5.94 26.03 -3.67
N THR A 257 4.81 25.48 -3.21
CA THR A 257 3.78 26.25 -2.51
C THR A 257 3.30 25.47 -1.29
N ASP A 258 2.83 26.19 -0.27
CA ASP A 258 2.22 25.59 0.93
C ASP A 258 0.99 24.74 0.57
N LYS A 259 0.24 25.16 -0.46
CA LYS A 259 -0.90 24.40 -0.98
C LYS A 259 -0.48 23.03 -1.48
N GLU A 260 0.58 22.97 -2.29
CA GLU A 260 1.13 21.70 -2.78
C GLU A 260 1.73 20.87 -1.65
N HIS A 261 2.45 21.50 -0.72
CA HIS A 261 3.01 20.83 0.45
C HIS A 261 1.92 20.12 1.25
N GLU A 262 0.84 20.83 1.61
CA GLU A 262 -0.25 20.26 2.40
C GLU A 262 -1.03 19.19 1.61
N HIS A 263 -1.21 19.38 0.30
CA HIS A 263 -1.83 18.37 -0.56
C HIS A 263 -1.02 17.06 -0.56
N ARG A 264 0.30 17.16 -0.78
CA ARG A 264 1.23 16.02 -0.84
C ARG A 264 1.39 15.33 0.51
N LYS A 265 1.44 16.11 1.59
CA LYS A 265 1.46 15.60 2.96
C LYS A 265 0.19 14.80 3.27
N ASN A 266 -0.96 15.26 2.77
CA ASN A 266 -2.21 14.54 2.96
C ASN A 266 -2.24 13.22 2.17
N ILE A 267 -1.82 13.21 0.91
CA ILE A 267 -1.68 11.97 0.12
C ILE A 267 -0.74 11.00 0.83
N PHE A 268 0.42 11.49 1.26
CA PHE A 268 1.40 10.72 2.03
C PHE A 268 0.81 10.12 3.29
N ARG A 269 0.01 10.87 4.05
CA ARG A 269 -0.69 10.36 5.25
C ARG A 269 -1.59 9.18 4.90
N GLN A 270 -2.42 9.30 3.86
CA GLN A 270 -3.32 8.21 3.47
C GLN A 270 -2.55 6.98 2.98
N ASN A 271 -1.47 7.18 2.21
CA ASN A 271 -0.61 6.08 1.76
C ASN A 271 0.18 5.45 2.91
N LEU A 272 0.63 6.22 3.89
CA LEU A 272 1.30 5.72 5.10
C LEU A 272 0.36 4.85 5.93
N ARG A 273 -0.89 5.30 6.13
CA ARG A 273 -1.94 4.52 6.80
C ARG A 273 -2.20 3.20 6.06
N PHE A 274 -2.31 3.25 4.73
CA PHE A 274 -2.46 2.05 3.89
C PHE A 274 -1.32 1.06 4.07
N ILE A 275 -0.08 1.53 3.96
CA ILE A 275 1.13 0.72 4.15
C ILE A 275 1.12 0.07 5.53
N HIS A 276 0.86 0.85 6.59
CA HIS A 276 0.84 0.35 7.95
C HIS A 276 -0.26 -0.68 8.18
N SER A 277 -1.47 -0.44 7.65
CA SER A 277 -2.62 -1.34 7.77
C SER A 277 -2.37 -2.66 7.06
N LYS A 278 -1.95 -2.64 5.78
CA LYS A 278 -1.62 -3.87 5.03
C LYS A 278 -0.48 -4.66 5.68
N ASN A 279 0.52 -3.98 6.24
CA ASN A 279 1.61 -4.65 6.96
C ASN A 279 1.21 -5.30 8.28
N ARG A 280 0.05 -4.91 8.87
CA ARG A 280 -0.58 -5.61 9.99
C ARG A 280 -1.39 -6.84 9.55
N GLY A 281 -1.67 -6.99 8.26
CA GLY A 281 -2.26 -8.18 7.66
C GLY A 281 -1.27 -9.34 7.49
N LYS A 282 -1.80 -10.55 7.25
CA LYS A 282 -1.03 -11.79 7.06
C LYS A 282 -0.70 -11.96 5.58
N LEU A 283 0.21 -11.12 5.11
CA LEU A 283 0.69 -11.13 3.74
C LEU A 283 2.06 -11.82 3.67
N SER A 284 2.31 -12.54 2.57
CA SER A 284 3.62 -13.15 2.23
C SER A 284 4.69 -12.12 1.83
N TYR A 285 4.31 -10.84 1.81
CA TYR A 285 5.14 -9.70 1.46
C TYR A 285 4.88 -8.53 2.41
N LYS A 286 5.76 -7.53 2.35
CA LYS A 286 5.62 -6.27 3.08
C LYS A 286 5.61 -5.09 2.13
N LEU A 287 4.87 -4.06 2.54
CA LEU A 287 4.86 -2.74 1.92
C LEU A 287 5.84 -1.80 2.61
N GLY A 288 6.29 -0.76 1.91
CA GLY A 288 7.19 0.25 2.44
C GLY A 288 6.97 1.62 1.84
N VAL A 289 7.29 2.66 2.62
CA VAL A 289 7.34 4.03 2.11
C VAL A 289 8.48 4.14 1.11
N ASN A 290 8.14 4.45 -0.13
CA ASN A 290 9.06 4.72 -1.23
C ASN A 290 8.79 6.10 -1.84
N HIS A 291 9.53 6.45 -2.89
CA HIS A 291 9.42 7.74 -3.59
C HIS A 291 8.05 8.04 -4.23
N LEU A 292 7.13 7.07 -4.25
CA LEU A 292 5.76 7.21 -4.77
C LEU A 292 4.73 7.51 -3.68
N ALA A 293 5.14 7.56 -2.40
CA ALA A 293 4.23 7.69 -1.26
C ALA A 293 3.43 9.01 -1.25
N ASP A 294 3.85 10.05 -1.95
CA ASP A 294 3.15 11.33 -2.09
C ASP A 294 2.30 11.45 -3.37
N LYS A 295 2.10 10.35 -4.12
CA LYS A 295 1.38 10.32 -5.39
C LYS A 295 -0.07 9.84 -5.26
N THR A 296 -0.96 10.42 -6.06
CA THR A 296 -2.36 9.98 -6.18
C THR A 296 -2.48 8.73 -7.04
N GLU A 297 -3.63 8.05 -7.00
CA GLU A 297 -3.88 6.89 -7.85
C GLU A 297 -3.83 7.24 -9.35
N GLU A 298 -4.26 8.45 -9.74
CA GLU A 298 -4.16 8.91 -11.13
C GLU A 298 -2.70 9.10 -11.56
N GLU A 299 -1.86 9.65 -10.70
CA GLU A 299 -0.43 9.82 -10.95
C GLU A 299 0.32 8.48 -11.01
N LEU A 300 -0.10 7.49 -10.21
CA LEU A 300 0.42 6.12 -10.27
C LEU A 300 -0.03 5.42 -11.55
N ARG A 301 -1.32 5.56 -11.92
CA ARG A 301 -1.89 5.00 -13.15
C ARG A 301 -1.20 5.53 -14.41
N ALA A 302 -0.81 6.81 -14.45
CA ALA A 302 -0.12 7.39 -15.59
C ALA A 302 1.23 6.71 -15.92
N ARG A 303 1.84 6.00 -14.94
CA ARG A 303 3.10 5.27 -15.12
C ARG A 303 2.88 3.86 -15.70
N ARG A 304 1.65 3.36 -15.69
CA ARG A 304 1.27 2.04 -16.20
C ARG A 304 0.85 2.19 -17.66
N GLY A 305 1.85 2.08 -18.52
CA GLY A 305 1.77 2.42 -19.93
C GLY A 305 1.65 1.23 -20.88
N TYR A 306 1.51 0.00 -20.36
CA TYR A 306 1.18 -1.11 -21.25
C TYR A 306 -0.31 -1.01 -21.57
N LYS A 307 -0.63 -1.01 -22.87
CA LYS A 307 -2.01 -0.90 -23.34
C LYS A 307 -2.23 -1.97 -24.39
N SER A 308 -2.86 -3.07 -23.97
CA SER A 308 -3.27 -4.12 -24.90
C SER A 308 -4.19 -3.51 -25.95
N SER A 309 -3.82 -3.64 -27.22
CA SER A 309 -4.66 -3.19 -28.34
C SER A 309 -5.63 -4.27 -28.81
N GLY A 310 -5.53 -5.49 -28.28
CA GLY A 310 -6.34 -6.64 -28.69
C GLY A 310 -6.10 -7.09 -30.13
N ILE A 311 -5.15 -6.48 -30.86
CA ILE A 311 -4.86 -6.85 -32.24
C ILE A 311 -3.97 -8.08 -32.32
N TYR A 312 -4.08 -8.82 -33.42
CA TYR A 312 -3.19 -9.95 -33.66
C TYR A 312 -1.73 -9.48 -33.78
N ASN A 313 -0.89 -9.96 -32.87
CA ASN A 313 0.47 -9.48 -32.71
C ASN A 313 1.49 -10.12 -33.67
N THR A 314 1.10 -11.03 -34.59
CA THR A 314 1.98 -11.70 -35.57
C THR A 314 3.15 -12.54 -35.00
N GLY A 315 3.20 -12.74 -33.68
CA GLY A 315 4.24 -13.55 -33.03
C GLY A 315 4.13 -15.03 -33.40
N LYS A 316 5.28 -15.70 -33.58
CA LYS A 316 5.33 -17.13 -33.85
C LYS A 316 4.86 -17.93 -32.62
N PRO A 317 4.28 -19.13 -32.82
CA PRO A 317 3.94 -20.00 -31.71
C PRO A 317 5.21 -20.52 -31.01
N PHE A 318 5.10 -20.82 -29.72
CA PHE A 318 6.19 -21.40 -28.94
C PHE A 318 6.65 -22.75 -29.54
N PRO A 319 7.94 -22.88 -29.92
CA PRO A 319 8.38 -24.02 -30.74
C PRO A 319 8.77 -25.26 -29.92
N TYR A 320 8.85 -25.16 -28.59
CA TYR A 320 9.38 -26.24 -27.75
C TYR A 320 8.28 -27.16 -27.23
N ASN A 321 8.53 -28.46 -27.29
CA ASN A 321 7.75 -29.44 -26.56
C ASN A 321 8.19 -29.48 -25.09
N VAL A 322 7.43 -28.80 -24.21
CA VAL A 322 7.75 -28.63 -22.78
C VAL A 322 7.95 -29.94 -22.02
N SER A 323 7.33 -31.04 -22.46
CA SER A 323 7.47 -32.36 -21.81
C SER A 323 8.91 -32.89 -21.82
N GLN A 324 9.72 -32.49 -22.81
CA GLN A 324 11.11 -32.93 -22.96
C GLN A 324 12.09 -32.20 -22.03
N TYR A 325 11.66 -31.09 -21.42
CA TYR A 325 12.53 -30.20 -20.66
C TYR A 325 12.27 -30.22 -19.14
N LYS A 326 11.23 -30.91 -18.68
CA LYS A 326 10.84 -30.93 -17.26
C LYS A 326 11.99 -31.30 -16.32
N ASP A 327 12.80 -32.29 -16.70
CA ASP A 327 13.91 -32.79 -15.87
C ASP A 327 15.19 -31.93 -15.98
N GLN A 328 15.22 -30.97 -16.91
CA GLN A 328 16.39 -30.10 -17.16
C GLN A 328 16.24 -28.71 -16.55
N ILE A 329 15.08 -28.39 -15.98
CA ILE A 329 14.78 -27.09 -15.41
C ILE A 329 15.30 -27.05 -13.97
N PRO A 330 16.33 -26.23 -13.65
CA PRO A 330 16.77 -26.08 -12.28
C PRO A 330 15.66 -25.45 -11.42
N PRO A 331 15.60 -25.71 -10.10
CA PRO A 331 14.55 -25.20 -9.24
C PRO A 331 14.59 -23.68 -9.06
N ASN A 332 15.79 -23.08 -9.16
CA ASN A 332 16.01 -21.64 -9.08
C ASN A 332 16.91 -21.21 -10.23
N TYR A 333 16.65 -20.02 -10.77
CA TYR A 333 17.47 -19.44 -11.83
C TYR A 333 17.38 -17.92 -11.78
N ASP A 334 18.52 -17.23 -11.91
CA ASP A 334 18.60 -15.77 -11.80
C ASP A 334 19.61 -15.20 -12.80
N TRP A 335 19.13 -14.58 -13.88
CA TRP A 335 19.96 -13.99 -14.92
C TRP A 335 20.85 -12.83 -14.44
N ARG A 336 20.55 -12.23 -13.28
CA ARG A 336 21.43 -11.19 -12.68
C ARG A 336 22.79 -11.78 -12.34
N LEU A 337 22.83 -13.03 -11.88
CA LEU A 337 24.07 -13.72 -11.50
C LEU A 337 24.94 -14.08 -12.71
N TYR A 338 24.35 -14.09 -13.91
CA TYR A 338 25.03 -14.45 -15.16
C TYR A 338 25.35 -13.23 -16.04
N GLY A 339 25.04 -12.01 -15.59
CA GLY A 339 25.38 -10.77 -16.29
C GLY A 339 24.45 -10.39 -17.45
N ALA A 340 23.31 -11.06 -17.63
CA ALA A 340 22.37 -10.78 -18.72
C ALA A 340 21.35 -9.66 -18.40
N VAL A 341 21.52 -8.93 -17.29
CA VAL A 341 20.57 -7.94 -16.79
C VAL A 341 21.29 -6.64 -16.46
N THR A 342 20.89 -5.53 -17.11
CA THR A 342 21.41 -4.19 -16.82
C THR A 342 20.96 -3.69 -15.45
N PRO A 343 21.56 -2.61 -14.90
CA PRO A 343 21.02 -1.94 -13.71
C PRO A 343 19.56 -1.54 -13.85
N VAL A 344 18.84 -1.46 -12.73
CA VAL A 344 17.46 -0.94 -12.68
C VAL A 344 17.46 0.52 -13.14
N LYS A 345 16.46 0.89 -13.96
CA LYS A 345 16.26 2.25 -14.47
C LYS A 345 14.97 2.85 -13.90
N ASP A 346 14.71 4.11 -14.23
CA ASP A 346 13.52 4.85 -13.79
C ASP A 346 12.82 5.49 -14.98
N GLN A 347 11.58 5.08 -15.26
CA GLN A 347 10.74 5.64 -16.32
C GLN A 347 10.14 7.00 -15.94
N SER A 348 10.32 7.46 -14.71
CA SER A 348 9.74 8.70 -14.21
C SER A 348 8.22 8.74 -14.43
N VAL A 349 7.67 9.92 -14.72
CA VAL A 349 6.22 10.17 -14.93
C VAL A 349 5.68 9.64 -16.25
N CYS A 350 6.54 9.18 -17.16
CA CYS A 350 6.17 8.74 -18.51
C CYS A 350 5.65 7.29 -18.48
N GLY A 351 4.49 7.02 -19.10
CA GLY A 351 3.91 5.69 -19.28
C GLY A 351 4.65 4.86 -20.33
N SER A 352 5.96 4.68 -20.14
CA SER A 352 6.85 4.02 -21.09
C SER A 352 7.37 2.67 -20.63
N CYS A 353 6.76 2.05 -19.62
CA CYS A 353 7.14 0.73 -19.10
C CYS A 353 7.32 -0.32 -20.21
N TRP A 354 6.50 -0.25 -21.27
CA TRP A 354 6.60 -1.10 -22.47
C TRP A 354 7.99 -1.02 -23.13
N SER A 355 8.60 0.16 -23.19
CA SER A 355 9.96 0.33 -23.71
C SER A 355 11.02 -0.27 -22.78
N PHE A 356 10.84 -0.20 -21.46
CA PHE A 356 11.79 -0.74 -20.49
C PHE A 356 11.76 -2.27 -20.43
N GLY A 357 10.57 -2.88 -20.41
CA GLY A 357 10.40 -4.33 -20.49
C GLY A 357 10.99 -4.88 -21.79
N THR A 358 10.69 -4.23 -22.92
CA THR A 358 11.20 -4.61 -24.25
C THR A 358 12.72 -4.49 -24.34
N ILE A 359 13.29 -3.35 -23.95
CA ILE A 359 14.75 -3.17 -23.97
C ILE A 359 15.44 -4.15 -23.04
N GLY A 360 14.92 -4.35 -21.82
CA GLY A 360 15.52 -5.30 -20.89
C GLY A 360 15.59 -6.72 -21.47
N HIS A 361 14.58 -7.12 -22.25
CA HIS A 361 14.56 -8.37 -22.97
C HIS A 361 15.61 -8.38 -24.10
N LEU A 362 15.66 -7.33 -24.93
CA LEU A 362 16.62 -7.21 -26.02
C LEU A 362 18.08 -7.18 -25.55
N GLU A 363 18.37 -6.49 -24.43
CA GLU A 363 19.70 -6.46 -23.79
C GLU A 363 20.12 -7.87 -23.38
N GLY A 364 19.22 -8.63 -22.76
CA GLY A 364 19.44 -10.03 -22.39
C GLY A 364 19.62 -10.93 -23.61
N ALA A 365 18.71 -10.90 -24.57
CA ALA A 365 18.80 -11.72 -25.79
C ALA A 365 20.09 -11.43 -26.58
N TYR A 366 20.49 -10.15 -26.65
CA TYR A 366 21.72 -9.74 -27.32
C TYR A 366 22.98 -10.17 -26.56
N PHE A 367 22.98 -10.11 -25.22
CA PHE A 367 24.04 -10.65 -24.38
C PHE A 367 24.31 -12.13 -24.69
N LEU A 368 23.25 -12.95 -24.81
CA LEU A 368 23.40 -14.36 -25.19
C LEU A 368 23.98 -14.52 -26.60
N LYS A 369 23.66 -13.61 -27.52
CA LYS A 369 24.08 -13.70 -28.92
C LYS A 369 25.50 -13.17 -29.17
N ASN A 370 25.94 -12.16 -28.43
CA ASN A 370 27.16 -11.42 -28.70
C ASN A 370 28.38 -11.90 -27.89
N GLY A 371 28.32 -13.10 -27.33
CA GLY A 371 29.42 -13.70 -26.55
C GLY A 371 29.46 -13.24 -25.10
N GLY A 372 28.34 -12.81 -24.52
CA GLY A 372 28.24 -12.42 -23.11
C GLY A 372 28.70 -10.99 -22.82
N ASN A 373 28.65 -10.09 -23.81
CA ASN A 373 28.95 -8.69 -23.61
C ASN A 373 27.64 -7.89 -23.43
N LEU A 374 27.37 -7.42 -22.22
CA LEU A 374 26.12 -6.71 -21.95
C LEU A 374 26.18 -5.28 -22.51
N VAL A 375 25.31 -4.99 -23.49
CA VAL A 375 25.21 -3.66 -24.11
C VAL A 375 23.94 -2.97 -23.63
N ARG A 376 24.04 -1.71 -23.20
CA ARG A 376 22.88 -0.89 -22.82
C ARG A 376 22.21 -0.31 -24.05
N LEU A 377 20.93 -0.60 -24.23
CA LEU A 377 20.14 -0.14 -25.38
C LEU A 377 19.22 1.01 -24.98
N SER A 378 18.83 1.83 -25.96
CA SER A 378 18.05 3.05 -25.73
C SER A 378 16.54 2.79 -25.64
N GLN A 379 15.95 3.03 -24.47
CA GLN A 379 14.48 3.10 -24.33
C GLN A 379 13.88 4.29 -25.08
N GLN A 380 14.61 5.42 -25.12
CA GLN A 380 14.14 6.64 -25.76
C GLN A 380 13.94 6.43 -27.27
N ALA A 381 14.77 5.60 -27.90
CA ALA A 381 14.61 5.28 -29.33
C ALA A 381 13.26 4.63 -29.64
N LEU A 382 12.77 3.77 -28.74
CA LEU A 382 11.49 3.09 -28.92
C LEU A 382 10.35 4.10 -28.77
N ILE A 383 10.43 4.95 -27.75
CA ILE A 383 9.46 6.02 -27.47
C ILE A 383 9.35 6.97 -28.66
N ASP A 384 10.47 7.37 -29.25
CA ASP A 384 10.50 8.39 -30.29
C ASP A 384 10.18 7.82 -31.68
N CYS A 385 10.61 6.58 -31.98
CA CYS A 385 10.63 6.06 -33.36
C CYS A 385 9.54 5.05 -33.70
N SER A 386 8.85 4.45 -32.71
CA SER A 386 7.88 3.37 -32.99
C SER A 386 6.42 3.84 -33.16
N TRP A 387 6.17 5.15 -33.26
CA TRP A 387 4.83 5.73 -33.46
C TRP A 387 4.10 5.18 -34.69
N GLY A 388 4.82 5.04 -35.81
CA GLY A 388 4.26 4.48 -37.05
C GLY A 388 3.80 3.03 -36.96
N TYR A 389 4.15 2.33 -35.87
CA TYR A 389 3.78 0.94 -35.59
C TYR A 389 2.69 0.85 -34.51
N GLY A 390 2.14 1.99 -34.07
CA GLY A 390 0.99 2.09 -33.17
C GLY A 390 1.32 2.20 -31.68
N ASN A 391 2.59 2.36 -31.30
CA ASN A 391 2.95 2.84 -29.97
C ASN A 391 2.71 4.35 -29.87
N ASN A 392 2.50 4.85 -28.65
CA ASN A 392 2.16 6.26 -28.40
C ASN A 392 3.12 6.89 -27.38
N GLY A 393 4.42 6.56 -27.47
CA GLY A 393 5.45 7.12 -26.60
C GLY A 393 5.13 6.97 -25.11
N CYS A 394 5.04 8.10 -24.40
CA CYS A 394 4.68 8.17 -22.98
C CYS A 394 3.22 7.84 -22.66
N ASP A 395 2.33 7.83 -23.65
CA ASP A 395 0.93 7.42 -23.49
C ASP A 395 0.73 5.91 -23.72
N GLY A 396 1.81 5.15 -23.88
CA GLY A 396 1.80 3.70 -23.79
C GLY A 396 2.03 2.96 -25.10
N GLY A 397 2.22 1.66 -24.99
CA GLY A 397 2.65 0.82 -26.11
C GLY A 397 2.76 -0.66 -25.77
N GLU A 398 3.20 -1.42 -26.76
CA GLU A 398 3.32 -2.88 -26.75
C GLU A 398 4.67 -3.30 -27.33
N ASP A 399 5.23 -4.38 -26.79
CA ASP A 399 6.55 -4.90 -27.17
C ASP A 399 6.60 -5.40 -28.62
N PHE A 400 5.57 -6.09 -29.10
CA PHE A 400 5.53 -6.61 -30.47
C PHE A 400 5.61 -5.52 -31.54
N ARG A 401 5.09 -4.31 -31.26
CA ARG A 401 5.16 -3.16 -32.18
C ARG A 401 6.59 -2.65 -32.30
N VAL A 402 7.36 -2.71 -31.22
CA VAL A 402 8.81 -2.48 -31.25
C VAL A 402 9.50 -3.53 -32.09
N TYR A 403 9.14 -4.80 -31.94
CA TYR A 403 9.76 -5.86 -32.73
C TYR A 403 9.49 -5.67 -34.24
N GLN A 404 8.27 -5.28 -34.62
CA GLN A 404 7.93 -4.94 -36.00
C GLN A 404 8.76 -3.76 -36.53
N TRP A 405 8.94 -2.71 -35.73
CA TRP A 405 9.82 -1.59 -36.07
C TRP A 405 11.26 -2.04 -36.27
N MET A 406 11.82 -2.78 -35.31
CA MET A 406 13.20 -3.28 -35.35
C MET A 406 13.47 -4.16 -36.56
N MET A 407 12.53 -5.03 -36.93
CA MET A 407 12.65 -5.87 -38.12
C MET A 407 12.72 -5.05 -39.42
N GLN A 408 12.12 -3.86 -39.44
CA GLN A 408 12.17 -2.97 -40.60
C GLN A 408 13.43 -2.10 -40.64
N VAL A 409 13.87 -1.57 -39.49
CA VAL A 409 15.02 -0.65 -39.45
C VAL A 409 16.36 -1.35 -39.22
N GLY A 410 16.34 -2.62 -38.81
CA GLY A 410 17.53 -3.45 -38.66
C GLY A 410 18.22 -3.40 -37.28
N GLY A 411 17.52 -2.94 -36.23
CA GLY A 411 18.05 -2.96 -34.86
C GLY A 411 17.56 -1.82 -33.98
N VAL A 412 18.27 -1.59 -32.87
CA VAL A 412 18.05 -0.53 -31.88
C VAL A 412 19.38 0.14 -31.56
N PRO A 413 19.43 1.46 -31.37
CA PRO A 413 20.65 2.14 -30.99
C PRO A 413 21.04 1.90 -29.54
N THR A 414 22.32 2.04 -29.24
CA THR A 414 22.81 2.04 -27.86
C THR A 414 22.31 3.26 -27.09
N GLU A 415 22.23 3.15 -25.76
CA GLU A 415 21.92 4.30 -24.89
C GLU A 415 22.96 5.42 -25.04
N GLU A 416 24.22 5.06 -25.30
CA GLU A 416 25.32 6.01 -25.48
C GLU A 416 25.17 6.81 -26.78
N GLU A 417 24.86 6.17 -27.91
CA GLU A 417 24.74 6.85 -29.20
C GLU A 417 23.42 7.63 -29.35
N TYR A 418 22.30 7.12 -28.82
CA TYR A 418 21.01 7.82 -28.90
C TYR A 418 20.89 8.97 -27.91
N GLY A 419 21.64 8.91 -26.81
CA GLY A 419 21.55 9.86 -25.72
C GLY A 419 20.61 9.44 -24.59
N PRO A 420 20.49 10.30 -23.56
CA PRO A 420 19.85 9.93 -22.32
C PRO A 420 18.33 9.75 -22.47
N TYR A 421 17.76 8.94 -21.59
CA TYR A 421 16.32 8.85 -21.41
C TYR A 421 15.77 10.20 -20.91
N LEU A 422 14.77 10.74 -21.62
CA LEU A 422 14.21 12.07 -21.36
C LEU A 422 12.98 12.03 -20.46
N GLY A 423 12.30 10.89 -20.35
CA GLY A 423 11.04 10.79 -19.61
C GLY A 423 9.89 11.57 -20.24
N GLN A 424 9.95 11.81 -21.55
CA GLN A 424 8.96 12.49 -22.37
C GLN A 424 9.13 12.06 -23.83
N ASP A 425 8.15 12.39 -24.68
CA ASP A 425 8.25 12.17 -26.11
C ASP A 425 9.31 13.09 -26.74
N GLY A 426 10.13 12.54 -27.64
CA GLY A 426 11.22 13.22 -28.33
C GLY A 426 11.15 13.08 -29.84
N TYR A 427 12.16 13.63 -30.51
CA TYR A 427 12.30 13.52 -31.97
C TYR A 427 13.07 12.25 -32.33
N CYS A 428 12.48 11.40 -33.16
CA CYS A 428 13.17 10.21 -33.67
C CYS A 428 14.40 10.60 -34.48
N HIS A 429 15.56 10.09 -34.07
CA HIS A 429 16.83 10.27 -34.77
C HIS A 429 17.64 8.97 -34.88
N ALA A 430 16.95 7.81 -34.86
CA ALA A 430 17.58 6.50 -34.98
C ALA A 430 18.36 6.31 -36.30
N ASN A 431 17.97 7.01 -37.36
CA ASN A 431 18.65 6.97 -38.65
C ASN A 431 20.01 7.70 -38.65
N ASN A 432 20.31 8.49 -37.62
CA ASN A 432 21.54 9.27 -37.50
C ASN A 432 22.61 8.56 -36.65
N VAL A 433 22.32 7.37 -36.14
CA VAL A 433 23.15 6.61 -35.20
C VAL A 433 23.27 5.15 -35.61
N THR A 434 24.23 4.43 -35.05
CA THR A 434 24.40 3.00 -35.34
C THR A 434 23.31 2.19 -34.68
N LEU A 435 22.70 1.25 -35.42
CA LEU A 435 21.77 0.28 -34.88
C LEU A 435 22.48 -1.04 -34.61
N VAL A 436 22.21 -1.62 -33.44
CA VAL A 436 22.71 -2.92 -33.00
C VAL A 436 21.56 -3.88 -32.72
N ALA A 437 21.86 -5.12 -32.33
CA ALA A 437 20.85 -6.10 -31.91
C ALA A 437 19.71 -6.32 -32.92
N PRO A 438 20.00 -6.64 -34.20
CA PRO A 438 18.96 -6.98 -35.17
C PRO A 438 18.18 -8.22 -34.73
N ILE A 439 16.90 -8.28 -35.08
CA ILE A 439 16.03 -9.43 -34.82
C ILE A 439 15.41 -9.94 -36.11
N LYS A 440 15.11 -11.24 -36.15
CA LYS A 440 14.50 -11.95 -37.29
C LYS A 440 13.01 -12.23 -37.09
N GLY A 441 12.53 -12.08 -35.86
CA GLY A 441 11.18 -12.40 -35.45
C GLY A 441 11.06 -12.44 -33.93
N PHE A 442 9.88 -12.83 -33.47
CA PHE A 442 9.56 -13.00 -32.06
C PHE A 442 8.53 -14.10 -31.88
N VAL A 443 8.48 -14.62 -30.67
CA VAL A 443 7.70 -15.78 -30.27
C VAL A 443 6.83 -15.41 -29.09
N ASN A 444 5.56 -15.80 -29.16
CA ASN A 444 4.67 -15.80 -28.00
C ASN A 444 4.91 -17.10 -27.24
N VAL A 445 5.36 -17.00 -25.99
CA VAL A 445 5.48 -18.16 -25.11
C VAL A 445 4.08 -18.68 -24.77
N THR A 446 3.93 -19.99 -24.63
CA THR A 446 2.63 -20.60 -24.30
C THR A 446 2.05 -19.98 -23.03
N SER A 447 0.89 -19.34 -23.18
CA SER A 447 0.22 -18.62 -22.09
C SER A 447 -0.14 -19.57 -20.94
N ASN A 448 0.04 -19.11 -19.70
CA ASN A 448 -0.28 -19.84 -18.48
C ASN A 448 0.40 -21.22 -18.34
N ASP A 449 1.57 -21.41 -18.99
CA ASP A 449 2.39 -22.62 -18.85
C ASP A 449 3.73 -22.27 -18.18
N SER A 450 3.85 -22.63 -16.91
CA SER A 450 5.05 -22.37 -16.10
C SER A 450 6.29 -23.09 -16.63
N THR A 451 6.13 -24.25 -17.30
CA THR A 451 7.25 -24.97 -17.91
C THR A 451 7.71 -24.25 -19.17
N ALA A 452 6.77 -23.80 -20.01
CA ALA A 452 7.10 -22.99 -21.19
C ALA A 452 7.82 -21.69 -20.80
N PHE A 453 7.33 -21.01 -19.75
CA PHE A 453 7.94 -19.79 -19.22
C PHE A 453 9.39 -20.02 -18.75
N LYS A 454 9.64 -21.08 -17.97
CA LYS A 454 10.99 -21.45 -17.51
C LYS A 454 11.90 -21.84 -18.69
N VAL A 455 11.40 -22.60 -19.66
CA VAL A 455 12.16 -22.96 -20.86
C VAL A 455 12.53 -21.73 -21.68
N ALA A 456 11.61 -20.76 -21.83
CA ALA A 456 11.88 -19.49 -22.50
C ALA A 456 13.00 -18.73 -21.79
N LEU A 457 12.91 -18.57 -20.45
CA LEU A 457 13.95 -17.93 -19.66
C LEU A 457 15.33 -18.59 -19.83
N LEU A 458 15.39 -19.93 -19.76
CA LEU A 458 16.65 -20.67 -19.82
C LEU A 458 17.30 -20.62 -21.21
N LYS A 459 16.51 -20.64 -22.28
CA LYS A 459 17.02 -20.70 -23.65
C LYS A 459 17.23 -19.33 -24.30
N HIS A 460 16.48 -18.32 -23.87
CA HIS A 460 16.42 -17.02 -24.56
C HIS A 460 16.79 -15.83 -23.67
N GLY A 461 17.20 -16.06 -22.41
CA GLY A 461 17.53 -14.98 -21.49
C GLY A 461 16.31 -14.43 -20.75
N PRO A 462 16.43 -13.27 -20.09
CA PRO A 462 15.29 -12.52 -19.58
C PRO A 462 14.20 -12.31 -20.65
N ILE A 463 12.92 -12.37 -20.31
CA ILE A 463 11.80 -12.26 -21.26
C ILE A 463 10.84 -11.11 -20.90
N SER A 464 10.27 -10.48 -21.93
CA SER A 464 9.27 -9.41 -21.79
C SER A 464 7.96 -9.99 -21.30
N VAL A 465 7.36 -9.39 -20.27
CA VAL A 465 6.04 -9.78 -19.73
C VAL A 465 5.21 -8.54 -19.42
N ALA A 466 3.89 -8.70 -19.49
CA ALA A 466 2.94 -7.71 -19.00
C ALA A 466 2.24 -8.24 -17.74
N ILE A 467 1.94 -7.35 -16.80
CA ILE A 467 1.29 -7.64 -15.53
C ILE A 467 0.18 -6.63 -15.22
N ASP A 468 -0.72 -7.00 -14.32
CA ASP A 468 -1.59 -6.06 -13.61
C ASP A 468 -0.81 -5.43 -12.44
N ALA A 469 -0.44 -4.15 -12.58
CA ALA A 469 0.15 -3.35 -11.52
C ALA A 469 -0.84 -2.31 -10.97
N SER A 470 -2.14 -2.49 -11.24
CA SER A 470 -3.20 -1.63 -10.76
C SER A 470 -3.40 -1.61 -9.25
N PRO A 471 -3.20 -2.73 -8.50
CA PRO A 471 -3.37 -2.71 -7.07
C PRO A 471 -2.37 -1.78 -6.36
N LYS A 472 -2.88 -1.01 -5.40
CA LYS A 472 -2.08 -0.08 -4.59
C LYS A 472 -0.98 -0.79 -3.78
N THR A 473 -1.18 -2.07 -3.44
CA THR A 473 -0.18 -2.93 -2.81
C THR A 473 1.07 -3.12 -3.68
N PHE A 474 0.94 -3.16 -5.01
CA PHE A 474 2.09 -3.20 -5.93
C PHE A 474 2.91 -1.91 -5.85
N SER A 475 2.24 -0.74 -5.82
CA SER A 475 2.89 0.57 -5.77
C SER A 475 3.81 0.76 -4.56
N PHE A 476 3.50 0.09 -3.45
CA PHE A 476 4.28 0.17 -2.21
C PHE A 476 4.99 -1.13 -1.86
N TYR A 477 5.05 -2.11 -2.77
CA TYR A 477 5.80 -3.34 -2.52
C TYR A 477 7.23 -3.02 -2.06
N SER A 478 7.71 -3.75 -1.05
CA SER A 478 9.08 -3.67 -0.55
C SER A 478 9.82 -4.99 -0.67
N HIS A 479 9.29 -6.08 -0.12
CA HIS A 479 9.96 -7.39 -0.17
C HIS A 479 9.01 -8.54 0.17
N GLY A 480 9.45 -9.78 -0.07
CA GLY A 480 8.66 -11.01 0.10
C GLY A 480 7.96 -11.46 -1.18
N VAL A 481 7.26 -12.60 -1.15
CA VAL A 481 6.55 -13.13 -2.32
C VAL A 481 5.21 -12.42 -2.44
N TYR A 482 5.05 -11.60 -3.48
CA TYR A 482 3.86 -10.80 -3.74
C TYR A 482 2.72 -11.67 -4.26
N TYR A 483 1.59 -11.65 -3.57
CA TYR A 483 0.35 -12.30 -3.99
C TYR A 483 -0.81 -11.35 -3.70
N GLU A 484 -1.52 -10.94 -4.74
CA GLU A 484 -2.66 -10.02 -4.64
C GLU A 484 -3.90 -10.69 -5.21
N PRO A 485 -4.87 -11.11 -4.38
CA PRO A 485 -6.09 -11.76 -4.86
C PRO A 485 -6.91 -10.91 -5.86
N GLU A 486 -6.81 -9.59 -5.77
CA GLU A 486 -7.54 -8.66 -6.64
C GLU A 486 -6.84 -8.39 -7.97
N CYS A 487 -5.61 -8.88 -8.16
CA CYS A 487 -4.91 -8.78 -9.44
C CYS A 487 -5.66 -9.54 -10.53
N LYS A 488 -5.86 -8.88 -11.66
CA LYS A 488 -6.31 -9.50 -12.90
C LYS A 488 -5.18 -10.31 -13.53
N ASN A 489 -5.56 -11.33 -14.30
CA ASN A 489 -4.61 -12.17 -15.03
C ASN A 489 -5.02 -12.43 -16.48
N ASP A 490 -6.10 -11.82 -16.95
CA ASP A 490 -6.49 -11.79 -18.36
C ASP A 490 -5.78 -10.68 -19.14
N VAL A 491 -5.87 -10.73 -20.46
CA VAL A 491 -5.21 -9.81 -21.40
C VAL A 491 -5.64 -8.35 -21.22
N ASP A 492 -6.91 -8.11 -20.89
CA ASP A 492 -7.47 -6.76 -20.75
C ASP A 492 -7.13 -6.15 -19.38
N GLY A 493 -6.76 -6.99 -18.42
CA GLY A 493 -6.34 -6.59 -17.08
C GLY A 493 -4.89 -6.15 -16.94
N LEU A 494 -4.03 -6.43 -17.93
CA LEU A 494 -2.61 -6.07 -17.87
C LEU A 494 -2.42 -4.59 -18.23
N ASP A 495 -1.67 -3.86 -17.40
CA ASP A 495 -1.45 -2.41 -17.59
C ASP A 495 0.02 -1.97 -17.43
N HIS A 496 0.92 -2.89 -17.05
CA HIS A 496 2.33 -2.60 -16.84
C HIS A 496 3.24 -3.64 -17.46
N ALA A 497 4.26 -3.20 -18.19
CA ALA A 497 5.23 -4.07 -18.83
C ALA A 497 6.54 -4.08 -18.05
N VAL A 498 7.07 -5.28 -17.81
CA VAL A 498 8.22 -5.54 -16.95
C VAL A 498 9.07 -6.65 -17.54
N LEU A 499 10.20 -6.96 -16.90
CA LEU A 499 11.15 -7.97 -17.37
C LEU A 499 11.21 -9.13 -16.38
N ALA A 500 10.84 -10.33 -16.82
CA ALA A 500 11.11 -11.54 -16.05
C ALA A 500 12.58 -11.93 -16.23
N VAL A 501 13.33 -12.02 -15.13
CA VAL A 501 14.78 -12.28 -15.13
C VAL A 501 15.14 -13.60 -14.43
N GLY A 502 14.17 -14.30 -13.87
CA GLY A 502 14.44 -15.53 -13.14
C GLY A 502 13.22 -16.06 -12.42
N TYR A 503 13.44 -17.07 -11.60
CA TYR A 503 12.43 -17.72 -10.77
C TYR A 503 13.09 -18.48 -9.63
N GLY A 504 12.29 -18.83 -8.62
CA GLY A 504 12.76 -19.67 -7.54
C GLY A 504 11.63 -20.09 -6.59
N ASN A 505 12.03 -20.60 -5.43
CA ASN A 505 11.13 -20.97 -4.36
C ASN A 505 11.62 -20.39 -3.02
N ILE A 506 10.72 -19.82 -2.23
CA ILE A 506 10.98 -19.44 -0.85
C ILE A 506 9.94 -20.14 0.04
N ASN A 507 10.40 -21.03 0.92
CA ASN A 507 9.56 -21.70 1.92
C ASN A 507 8.30 -22.40 1.34
N GLY A 508 8.41 -22.97 0.13
CA GLY A 508 7.31 -23.63 -0.55
C GLY A 508 6.50 -22.72 -1.48
N ASP A 509 6.70 -21.40 -1.46
CA ASP A 509 6.08 -20.47 -2.39
C ASP A 509 7.00 -20.24 -3.61
N ASP A 510 6.56 -20.75 -4.77
CA ASP A 510 7.21 -20.48 -6.07
C ASP A 510 6.99 -19.02 -6.49
N TYR A 511 8.03 -18.39 -7.03
CA TYR A 511 7.98 -17.01 -7.51
C TYR A 511 8.69 -16.81 -8.85
N TRP A 512 8.24 -15.79 -9.58
CA TRP A 512 8.93 -15.18 -10.69
C TRP A 512 9.72 -13.97 -10.20
N LEU A 513 11.00 -13.90 -10.55
CA LEU A 513 11.84 -12.74 -10.27
C LEU A 513 11.68 -11.74 -11.40
N VAL A 514 11.13 -10.57 -11.07
CA VAL A 514 10.77 -9.55 -12.05
C VAL A 514 11.50 -8.24 -11.76
N LYS A 515 12.10 -7.66 -12.79
CA LYS A 515 12.74 -6.34 -12.78
C LYS A 515 11.71 -5.29 -13.18
N ASN A 516 11.54 -4.27 -12.34
CA ASN A 516 10.67 -3.12 -12.60
C ASN A 516 11.48 -1.92 -13.15
N SER A 517 10.78 -0.88 -13.57
CA SER A 517 11.31 0.37 -14.13
C SER A 517 10.96 1.60 -13.28
N TRP A 518 10.73 1.42 -11.98
CA TRP A 518 10.36 2.49 -11.03
C TRP A 518 11.49 2.79 -10.04
N SER A 519 12.75 2.87 -10.51
CA SER A 519 13.92 3.12 -9.67
C SER A 519 14.26 2.00 -8.68
N THR A 520 15.49 2.04 -8.14
CA THR A 520 15.93 1.16 -7.05
C THR A 520 15.26 1.50 -5.72
N TYR A 521 14.59 2.65 -5.61
CA TYR A 521 13.83 3.03 -4.42
C TYR A 521 12.50 2.29 -4.27
N TRP A 522 12.05 1.56 -5.29
CA TRP A 522 10.85 0.74 -5.25
C TRP A 522 11.19 -0.73 -5.09
N GLY A 523 10.35 -1.50 -4.37
CA GLY A 523 10.54 -2.93 -4.21
C GLY A 523 11.84 -3.30 -3.52
N ASN A 524 12.35 -4.48 -3.88
CA ASN A 524 13.60 -5.02 -3.39
C ASN A 524 14.72 -4.59 -4.35
N ASP A 525 15.22 -3.37 -4.17
CA ASP A 525 16.20 -2.72 -5.06
C ASP A 525 15.76 -2.67 -6.54
N GLY A 526 14.47 -2.39 -6.78
CA GLY A 526 13.86 -2.34 -8.10
C GLY A 526 13.31 -3.66 -8.63
N TYR A 527 13.36 -4.72 -7.82
CA TYR A 527 12.82 -6.05 -8.16
C TYR A 527 11.63 -6.43 -7.30
N ILE A 528 10.84 -7.36 -7.80
CA ILE A 528 9.72 -7.99 -7.09
C ILE A 528 9.74 -9.50 -7.31
N LEU A 529 9.35 -10.23 -6.27
CA LEU A 529 9.11 -11.67 -6.34
C LEU A 529 7.61 -11.89 -6.52
N MET A 530 7.15 -12.09 -7.75
CA MET A 530 5.73 -12.31 -8.06
C MET A 530 5.37 -13.76 -7.79
N SER A 531 4.30 -14.05 -7.05
CA SER A 531 3.82 -15.41 -6.83
C SER A 531 3.55 -16.12 -8.17
N ALA A 532 4.05 -17.35 -8.32
CA ALA A 532 3.77 -18.18 -9.49
C ALA A 532 2.40 -18.89 -9.44
N ARG A 533 1.73 -18.86 -8.28
CA ARG A 533 0.39 -19.44 -8.09
C ARG A 533 -0.65 -18.69 -8.92
N ASP A 534 -1.60 -19.44 -9.48
CA ASP A 534 -2.80 -18.94 -10.16
C ASP A 534 -2.56 -17.89 -11.27
N ASN A 535 -1.35 -17.88 -11.85
CA ASN A 535 -0.90 -16.83 -12.76
C ASN A 535 -1.16 -15.41 -12.19
N ASN A 536 -0.82 -15.22 -10.90
CA ASN A 536 -1.15 -13.99 -10.19
C ASN A 536 -0.60 -12.75 -10.93
N CYS A 537 -1.46 -11.75 -11.10
CA CYS A 537 -1.20 -10.52 -11.86
C CYS A 537 -0.80 -10.75 -13.34
N GLY A 538 -1.05 -11.94 -13.90
CA GLY A 538 -0.89 -12.19 -15.34
C GLY A 538 0.54 -12.33 -15.86
N VAL A 539 1.53 -12.61 -14.99
CA VAL A 539 2.96 -12.73 -15.37
C VAL A 539 3.18 -13.68 -16.56
N MET A 540 2.40 -14.76 -16.65
CA MET A 540 2.48 -15.76 -17.73
C MET A 540 1.40 -15.58 -18.81
N THR A 541 0.65 -14.48 -18.81
CA THR A 541 -0.46 -14.27 -19.76
C THR A 541 0.04 -13.93 -21.15
N MET A 542 0.98 -12.97 -21.27
CA MET A 542 1.55 -12.54 -22.56
C MET A 542 3.09 -12.47 -22.58
N PRO A 543 3.83 -13.51 -22.16
CA PRO A 543 5.28 -13.55 -22.28
C PRO A 543 5.76 -13.62 -23.73
N THR A 544 6.73 -12.77 -24.10
CA THR A 544 7.34 -12.76 -25.43
C THR A 544 8.87 -12.83 -25.38
N TYR A 545 9.48 -13.39 -26.42
CA TYR A 545 10.91 -13.28 -26.67
C TYR A 545 11.24 -13.12 -28.16
N VAL A 546 12.40 -12.54 -28.48
CA VAL A 546 12.88 -12.32 -29.85
C VAL A 546 13.80 -13.44 -30.33
N GLU A 547 13.85 -13.60 -31.65
CA GLU A 547 14.83 -14.43 -32.35
C GLU A 547 15.91 -13.53 -32.97
N MET A 548 17.14 -13.59 -32.44
CA MET A 548 18.30 -12.78 -32.91
C MET A 548 18.93 -13.29 -34.22
#